data_AF-A0A9W8GPJ9-F1
#
_entry.id   AF-A0A9W8GPJ9-F1
#
_cell.length_a   1.000
_cell.length_b   1.000
_cell.length_c   1.000
_cell.angle_alpha   90.00
_cell.angle_beta   90.00
_cell.angle_gamma   90.00
#
_symmetry.space_group_name_H-M   'P 1'
#
loop_
_entity.id
_entity.type
_entity.pdbx_description
1 polymer ?
#
loop_
_entity_poly.entity_id
_entity_poly.type
_entity_poly.pdbx_seq_one_letter_code
_entity_poly.pdbx_strand_id
1 'polypeptide(L)'
;MAKGINYVDVFWFVPNLIGYSRVLLSGVAAYSMYYEHPSVMFISYALSELLDAADGYYARKLGQCSKFGEVLDMVTDRCTTTVLLTYLAHLYPSLALLFCLLISLDISGWYYLSVAFTVAAFPIFVIKNVINVVQLYESAKDLAKLDAAQINRDSSPATAATSAKKSRSKI
;
A
#
# COMPACT_ATOMS: atom_id res chain seq x y z
N MET A 1 19.94 -12.18 -14.55
CA MET A 1 18.48 -12.11 -14.38
C MET A 1 18.22 -11.52 -13.01
N ALA A 2 17.63 -10.33 -12.91
CA ALA A 2 17.26 -9.77 -11.61
C ALA A 2 16.20 -10.68 -11.00
N LYS A 3 16.51 -11.30 -9.85
CA LYS A 3 15.58 -12.15 -9.12
C LYS A 3 14.38 -11.26 -8.76
N GLY A 4 13.21 -11.54 -9.34
CA GLY A 4 12.00 -10.80 -9.03
C GLY A 4 11.76 -10.84 -7.53
N ILE A 5 11.55 -9.66 -6.92
CA ILE A 5 11.32 -9.53 -5.49
C ILE A 5 10.01 -10.26 -5.16
N ASN A 6 10.07 -11.21 -4.23
CA ASN A 6 8.91 -11.93 -3.74
C ASN A 6 8.22 -11.11 -2.63
N TYR A 7 6.93 -11.35 -2.36
CA TYR A 7 6.21 -10.64 -1.29
C TYR A 7 6.85 -10.88 0.08
N VAL A 8 7.52 -12.02 0.28
CA VAL A 8 8.27 -12.32 1.52
C VAL A 8 9.40 -11.34 1.76
N ASP A 9 10.07 -10.88 0.70
CA ASP A 9 11.18 -9.94 0.80
C ASP A 9 10.72 -8.57 1.35
N VAL A 10 9.46 -8.20 1.09
CA VAL A 10 8.87 -6.95 1.61
C VAL A 10 8.85 -6.96 3.13
N PHE A 11 8.54 -8.08 3.79
CA PHE A 11 8.58 -8.16 5.26
C PHE A 11 9.99 -7.97 5.84
N TRP A 12 11.03 -8.26 5.05
CA TRP A 12 12.43 -8.14 5.44
C TRP A 12 13.08 -6.82 5.00
N PHE A 13 12.32 -5.88 4.46
CA PHE A 13 12.85 -4.56 4.14
C PHE A 13 13.36 -3.86 5.39
N VAL A 14 14.48 -3.16 5.28
CA VAL A 14 15.10 -2.39 6.36
C VAL A 14 14.10 -1.47 7.07
N PRO A 15 13.29 -0.65 6.37
CA PRO A 15 12.26 0.16 7.03
C PRO A 15 11.23 -0.65 7.82
N ASN A 16 10.82 -1.83 7.34
CA ASN A 16 9.84 -2.65 8.04
C ASN A 16 10.43 -3.31 9.29
N LEU A 17 11.71 -3.69 9.26
CA LEU A 17 12.42 -4.17 10.44
C LEU A 17 12.54 -3.09 11.51
N ILE A 18 12.79 -1.84 11.10
CA ILE A 18 12.78 -0.69 12.01
C ILE A 18 11.36 -0.50 12.59
N GLY A 19 10.31 -0.58 11.76
CA GLY A 19 8.92 -0.55 12.23
C GLY A 19 8.60 -1.61 13.28
N TYR A 20 9.04 -2.87 13.09
CA TYR A 20 8.87 -3.92 14.11
C TYR A 20 9.61 -3.60 15.42
N SER A 21 10.81 -3.03 15.34
CA SER A 21 11.54 -2.61 16.53
C SER A 21 10.83 -1.48 17.29
N ARG A 22 10.15 -0.56 16.59
CA ARG A 22 9.32 0.50 17.19
C ARG A 22 8.14 -0.08 17.94
N VAL A 23 7.44 -1.07 17.37
CA VAL A 23 6.35 -1.77 18.06
C VAL A 23 6.84 -2.41 19.36
N LEU A 24 8.01 -3.07 19.33
CA LEU A 24 8.61 -3.65 20.54
C LEU A 24 8.97 -2.58 21.57
N LEU A 25 9.58 -1.46 21.17
CA LEU A 25 9.90 -0.34 22.05
C LEU A 25 8.67 0.29 22.67
N SER A 26 7.60 0.46 21.90
CA SER A 26 6.29 0.93 22.39
C SER A 26 5.72 -0.03 23.45
N GLY A 27 5.83 -1.34 23.21
CA GLY A 27 5.46 -2.36 24.21
C GLY A 27 6.31 -2.29 25.49
N VAL A 28 7.62 -2.06 25.37
CA VAL A 28 8.51 -1.84 26.51
C VAL A 28 8.16 -0.57 27.27
N ALA A 29 7.78 0.51 26.57
CA ALA A 29 7.32 1.76 27.19
C ALA A 29 6.02 1.52 27.99
N ALA A 30 5.04 0.83 27.42
CA ALA A 30 3.79 0.48 28.09
C ALA A 30 4.02 -0.45 29.31
N TYR A 31 4.91 -1.43 29.18
CA TYR A 31 5.30 -2.29 30.30
C TYR A 31 5.98 -1.48 31.42
N SER A 32 6.94 -0.63 31.06
CA SER A 32 7.68 0.22 32.01
C SER A 32 6.78 1.23 32.73
N MET A 33 5.72 1.69 32.06
CA MET A 33 4.66 2.49 32.68
C MET A 33 3.95 1.73 33.81
N TYR A 34 3.62 0.45 33.60
CA TYR A 34 2.92 -0.35 34.61
C TYR A 34 3.78 -0.63 35.85
N TYR A 35 5.10 -0.82 35.68
CA TYR A 35 6.05 -1.07 36.78
C TYR A 35 6.69 0.21 37.36
N GLU A 36 6.14 1.39 37.05
CA GLU A 36 6.61 2.68 37.58
C GLU A 36 8.11 2.95 37.32
N HIS A 37 8.58 2.64 36.11
CA HIS A 37 9.94 2.94 35.65
C HIS A 37 9.95 4.10 34.62
N PRO A 38 9.80 5.36 35.07
CA PRO A 38 9.58 6.51 34.18
C PRO A 38 10.76 6.81 33.26
N SER A 39 12.00 6.54 33.69
CA SER A 39 13.19 6.74 32.86
C SER A 39 13.23 5.79 31.67
N VAL A 40 12.94 4.51 31.89
CA VAL A 40 12.92 3.48 30.84
C VAL A 40 11.78 3.75 29.87
N MET A 41 10.60 4.15 30.38
CA MET A 41 9.48 4.55 29.55
C MET A 41 9.85 5.72 28.63
N PHE A 42 10.39 6.80 29.20
CA PHE A 42 10.76 7.98 28.42
C PHE A 42 11.83 7.65 27.36
N ILE A 43 12.87 6.89 27.72
CA ILE A 43 13.95 6.52 26.79
C ILE A 43 13.43 5.62 25.67
N SER A 44 12.63 4.60 26.00
CA SER A 44 12.07 3.68 24.99
C SER A 44 11.09 4.38 24.07
N TYR A 45 10.24 5.27 24.60
CA TYR A 45 9.36 6.12 23.80
C TYR A 45 10.15 7.06 22.88
N ALA A 46 11.09 7.82 23.42
CA ALA A 46 11.91 8.75 22.63
C ALA A 46 12.73 8.03 21.53
N LEU A 47 13.23 6.83 21.83
CA LEU A 47 13.92 6.01 20.84
C LEU A 47 12.98 5.52 19.74
N SER A 48 11.75 5.11 20.09
CA SER A 48 10.73 4.70 19.12
C SER A 48 10.38 5.83 18.15
N GLU A 49 10.20 7.05 18.65
CA GLU A 49 9.90 8.24 17.83
C GLU A 49 11.12 8.68 16.99
N LEU A 50 12.35 8.47 17.46
CA LEU A 50 13.54 8.74 16.65
C LEU A 50 13.67 7.74 15.48
N LEU A 51 13.29 6.48 15.72
CA LEU A 51 13.33 5.43 14.71
C LEU A 51 12.26 5.61 13.62
N ASP A 52 11.16 6.30 13.90
CA ASP A 52 10.15 6.71 12.91
C ASP A 52 10.77 7.53 11.78
N ALA A 53 11.47 8.61 12.15
CA ALA A 53 12.17 9.42 11.16
C ALA A 53 13.24 8.63 10.39
N ALA A 54 13.84 7.63 11.04
CA ALA A 54 14.86 6.77 10.43
C ALA A 54 14.26 5.79 9.41
N ASP A 55 13.14 5.13 9.70
CA ASP A 55 12.53 4.18 8.78
C ASP A 55 12.13 4.85 7.45
N GLY A 56 11.53 6.05 7.48
CA GLY A 56 11.18 6.82 6.31
C GLY A 56 12.41 7.30 5.53
N TYR A 57 13.48 7.67 6.23
CA TYR A 57 14.76 8.01 5.60
C TYR A 57 15.36 6.82 4.85
N TYR A 58 15.43 5.64 5.49
CA TYR A 58 15.97 4.43 4.87
C TYR A 58 15.08 3.89 3.75
N ALA A 59 13.75 4.00 3.87
CA ALA A 59 12.81 3.61 2.81
C ALA A 59 13.09 4.39 1.51
N ARG A 60 13.28 5.71 1.60
CA ARG A 60 13.59 6.56 0.44
C ARG A 60 15.00 6.33 -0.11
N LYS A 61 15.99 6.19 0.78
CA LYS A 61 17.39 5.99 0.40
C LYS A 61 17.65 4.65 -0.29
N LEU A 62 16.97 3.59 0.15
CA LEU A 62 17.13 2.24 -0.37
C LEU A 62 16.11 1.88 -1.46
N GLY A 63 15.16 2.78 -1.77
CA GLY A 63 14.09 2.50 -2.72
C GLY A 63 13.13 1.38 -2.26
N GLN A 64 13.00 1.17 -0.94
CA GLN A 64 12.21 0.11 -0.32
C GLN A 64 10.83 0.57 0.17
N CYS A 65 10.26 1.61 -0.44
CA CYS A 65 8.91 2.06 -0.13
C CYS A 65 7.88 0.99 -0.49
N SER A 66 7.01 0.63 0.45
CA SER A 66 5.99 -0.39 0.24
C SER A 66 4.67 0.00 0.90
N LYS A 67 3.54 -0.43 0.30
CA LYS A 67 2.21 -0.22 0.89
C LYS A 67 2.02 -0.90 2.24
N PHE A 68 2.68 -2.04 2.44
CA PHE A 68 2.73 -2.69 3.74
C PHE A 68 3.45 -1.82 4.77
N GLY A 69 4.61 -1.28 4.43
CA GLY A 69 5.37 -0.39 5.31
C GLY A 69 4.60 0.89 5.66
N GLU A 70 3.94 1.51 4.69
CA GLU A 70 3.06 2.67 4.93
C GLU A 70 1.95 2.34 5.96
N VAL A 71 1.32 1.17 5.85
CA VAL A 71 0.27 0.75 6.80
C VAL A 71 0.86 0.40 8.18
N LEU A 72 2.01 -0.28 8.21
CA LEU A 72 2.71 -0.64 9.45
C LEU A 72 3.10 0.61 10.25
N ASP A 73 3.62 1.63 9.57
CA ASP A 73 4.00 2.91 10.13
C ASP A 73 2.78 3.62 10.76
N MET A 74 1.70 3.76 9.99
CA MET A 74 0.44 4.32 10.49
C MET A 74 -0.11 3.60 11.73
N VAL A 75 -0.07 2.26 11.76
CA VAL A 75 -0.54 1.49 12.93
C VAL A 75 0.38 1.71 14.13
N THR A 76 1.69 1.78 13.91
CA THR A 76 2.69 1.95 14.97
C THR A 76 2.56 3.33 15.61
N ASP A 77 2.36 4.40 14.84
CA ASP A 77 2.12 5.76 15.33
C ASP A 77 0.91 5.87 16.26
N ARG A 78 -0.17 5.13 15.95
CA ARG A 78 -1.37 5.12 16.79
C ARG A 78 -1.13 4.36 18.08
N CYS A 79 -0.35 3.27 18.01
CA CYS A 79 0.05 2.54 19.20
C CYS A 79 0.90 3.41 20.12
N THR A 80 1.92 4.11 19.61
CA THR A 80 2.77 5.00 20.43
C THR A 80 1.98 6.16 21.01
N THR A 81 1.11 6.80 20.21
CA THR A 81 0.21 7.88 20.68
C THR A 81 -0.71 7.40 21.81
N THR A 82 -1.30 6.20 21.67
CA THR A 82 -2.18 5.64 22.71
C THR A 82 -1.42 5.37 24.01
N VAL A 83 -0.20 4.81 23.92
CA VAL A 83 0.65 4.57 25.09
C VAL A 83 0.99 5.88 25.80
N LEU A 84 1.36 6.93 25.05
CA LEU A 84 1.64 8.25 25.61
C LEU A 84 0.41 8.84 26.30
N LEU A 85 -0.74 8.88 25.63
CA LEU A 85 -1.96 9.47 26.18
C LEU A 85 -2.46 8.70 27.41
N THR A 86 -2.29 7.38 27.45
CA THR A 86 -2.62 6.56 28.61
C THR A 86 -1.71 6.90 29.79
N TYR A 87 -0.42 7.13 29.55
CA TYR A 87 0.50 7.58 30.59
C TYR A 87 0.14 8.96 31.13
N LEU A 88 -0.19 9.91 30.25
CA LEU A 88 -0.61 11.25 30.64
C LEU A 88 -1.92 11.21 31.45
N ALA A 89 -2.85 10.32 31.10
CA ALA A 89 -4.08 10.12 31.86
C ALA A 89 -3.81 9.59 33.28
N HIS A 90 -2.78 8.76 33.45
CA HIS A 90 -2.33 8.29 34.75
C HIS A 90 -1.70 9.43 35.59
N LEU A 91 -0.85 10.27 34.99
CA LEU A 91 -0.21 11.40 35.68
C LEU A 91 -1.17 12.55 36.02
N TYR A 92 -2.19 12.79 35.19
CA TYR A 92 -3.16 13.87 35.37
C TYR A 92 -4.60 13.33 35.40
N PRO A 93 -5.04 12.72 36.51
CA PRO A 93 -6.36 12.11 36.62
C PRO A 93 -7.53 13.08 36.36
N SER A 94 -7.36 14.37 36.66
CA SER A 94 -8.36 15.42 36.39
C SER A 94 -8.63 15.62 34.90
N LEU A 95 -7.66 15.32 34.03
CA LEU A 95 -7.76 15.38 32.57
C LEU A 95 -7.93 14.00 31.93
N ALA A 96 -8.02 12.92 32.71
CA ALA A 96 -8.09 11.56 32.19
C ALA A 96 -9.26 11.36 31.20
N LEU A 97 -10.41 11.98 31.47
CA LEU A 97 -11.55 11.95 30.54
C LEU A 97 -11.21 12.60 29.19
N LEU A 98 -10.50 13.72 29.20
CA LEU A 98 -10.05 14.39 27.97
C LEU A 98 -9.11 13.47 27.17
N PHE A 99 -8.13 12.85 27.83
CA PHE A 99 -7.22 11.92 27.15
C PHE A 99 -7.93 10.67 26.61
N CYS A 100 -8.89 10.11 27.34
CA CYS A 100 -9.72 9.01 26.84
C CYS A 100 -10.55 9.41 25.62
N LEU A 101 -11.09 10.64 25.61
CA LEU A 101 -11.80 11.20 24.46
C LEU A 101 -10.86 11.41 23.27
N LEU A 102 -9.63 11.88 23.49
CA LEU A 102 -8.63 12.04 22.44
C LEU A 102 -8.24 10.70 21.81
N ILE A 103 -8.01 9.66 22.60
CA ILE A 103 -7.76 8.29 22.10
C ILE A 103 -8.96 7.79 21.28
N SER A 104 -10.18 7.99 21.81
CA SER A 104 -11.41 7.58 21.13
C SER A 104 -11.60 8.33 19.80
N LEU A 105 -11.26 9.62 19.76
CA LEU A 105 -11.32 10.46 18.56
C LEU A 105 -10.28 10.03 17.52
N ASP A 106 -9.07 9.70 17.94
CA ASP A 106 -7.99 9.26 17.05
C ASP A 106 -8.36 7.95 16.32
N ILE A 107 -8.86 6.96 17.06
CA ILE A 107 -9.30 5.66 16.51
C ILE A 107 -10.53 5.84 15.61
N SER A 108 -11.55 6.57 16.09
CA SER A 108 -12.78 6.77 15.34
C SER A 108 -12.57 7.61 14.08
N GLY A 109 -11.77 8.68 14.15
CA GLY A 109 -11.46 9.54 13.01
C GLY A 109 -10.83 8.78 11.85
N TRP A 110 -9.92 7.86 12.13
CA TRP A 110 -9.34 6.99 11.10
C TRP A 110 -10.37 6.05 10.48
N TYR A 111 -11.21 5.39 11.30
CA TYR A 111 -12.25 4.50 10.81
C TYR A 111 -13.29 5.25 9.95
N TYR A 112 -13.77 6.41 10.41
CA TYR A 112 -14.73 7.22 9.68
C TYR A 112 -14.16 7.76 8.37
N LEU A 113 -12.92 8.25 8.36
CA LEU A 113 -12.29 8.77 7.15
C LEU A 113 -12.02 7.64 6.14
N SER A 114 -11.55 6.47 6.58
CA SER A 114 -11.28 5.33 5.70
C SER A 114 -12.56 4.74 5.11
N VAL A 115 -13.64 4.62 5.89
CA VAL A 115 -14.96 4.18 5.40
C VAL A 115 -15.56 5.22 4.45
N ALA A 116 -15.53 6.51 4.82
CA ALA A 116 -16.04 7.58 3.95
C ALA A 116 -15.31 7.62 2.60
N PHE A 117 -13.98 7.51 2.60
CA PHE A 117 -13.19 7.44 1.37
C PHE A 117 -13.54 6.20 0.53
N THR A 118 -13.71 5.04 1.16
CA THR A 118 -14.12 3.80 0.47
C THR A 118 -15.50 3.93 -0.16
N VAL A 119 -16.49 4.47 0.57
CA VAL A 119 -17.85 4.71 0.07
C VAL A 119 -17.85 5.72 -1.07
N ALA A 120 -17.05 6.79 -0.98
CA ALA A 120 -16.92 7.79 -2.03
C ALA A 120 -16.19 7.27 -3.29
N ALA A 121 -15.20 6.40 -3.12
CA ALA A 121 -14.41 5.83 -4.22
C ALA A 121 -15.11 4.65 -4.92
N PHE A 122 -16.02 3.96 -4.24
CA PHE A 122 -16.72 2.79 -4.78
C PHE A 122 -17.48 3.06 -6.09
N PRO A 123 -18.26 4.16 -6.24
CA PRO A 123 -18.88 4.53 -7.51
C PRO A 123 -17.85 4.73 -8.64
N ILE A 124 -16.73 5.38 -8.34
CA ILE A 124 -15.66 5.66 -9.31
C ILE A 124 -15.03 4.34 -9.80
N PHE A 125 -14.83 3.39 -8.89
CA PHE A 125 -14.34 2.06 -9.21
C PHE A 125 -15.30 1.29 -10.13
N VAL A 126 -16.61 1.32 -9.87
CA VAL A 126 -17.61 0.65 -10.73
C VAL A 126 -17.61 1.25 -12.13
N ILE A 127 -17.62 2.58 -12.25
CA ILE A 127 -17.60 3.27 -13.56
C ILE A 127 -16.33 2.88 -14.35
N LYS A 128 -15.16 2.86 -13.69
CA LYS A 128 -13.91 2.45 -14.33
C LYS A 128 -13.97 1.01 -14.85
N ASN A 129 -14.53 0.08 -14.09
CA ASN A 129 -14.68 -1.31 -14.54
C ASN A 129 -15.62 -1.41 -15.76
N VAL A 130 -16.71 -0.64 -15.80
CA VAL A 130 -17.61 -0.60 -16.96
C VAL A 130 -16.91 -0.03 -18.20
N ILE A 131 -16.19 1.09 -18.05
CA ILE A 131 -15.42 1.69 -19.16
C ILE A 131 -14.40 0.69 -19.70
N ASN A 132 -13.66 0.00 -18.83
CA ASN A 132 -12.68 -1.01 -19.23
C ASN A 132 -13.33 -2.16 -20.03
N VAL A 133 -14.52 -2.62 -19.65
CA VAL A 133 -15.27 -3.67 -20.38
C VAL A 133 -15.71 -3.16 -21.76
N VAL A 134 -16.24 -1.94 -21.84
CA VAL A 134 -16.65 -1.34 -23.13
C VAL A 134 -15.45 -1.18 -24.06
N GLN A 135 -14.32 -0.68 -23.54
CA GLN A 135 -13.08 -0.54 -24.31
C GLN A 135 -12.56 -1.88 -24.81
N LEU A 136 -12.63 -2.92 -23.99
CA LEU A 136 -12.24 -4.27 -24.38
C LEU A 136 -13.12 -4.79 -25.53
N TYR A 137 -14.43 -4.56 -25.45
CA TYR A 137 -15.37 -4.98 -26.48
C TYR A 137 -15.14 -4.28 -27.82
N GLU A 138 -14.98 -2.96 -27.82
CA GLU A 138 -14.71 -2.20 -29.05
C GLU A 138 -13.36 -2.61 -29.66
N SER A 139 -12.33 -2.80 -28.85
CA SER A 139 -11.01 -3.29 -29.31
C SER A 139 -11.09 -4.68 -29.95
N ALA A 140 -11.88 -5.59 -29.36
CA ALA A 140 -12.08 -6.93 -29.90
C ALA A 140 -12.82 -6.91 -31.25
N LYS A 141 -13.82 -6.03 -31.40
CA LYS A 141 -14.54 -5.83 -32.67
C LYS A 141 -13.62 -5.31 -33.76
N ASP A 142 -12.78 -4.33 -33.46
CA ASP A 142 -11.88 -3.75 -34.46
C ASP A 142 -10.83 -4.76 -34.92
N LEU A 143 -10.32 -5.60 -34.02
CA LEU A 143 -9.43 -6.71 -34.37
C LEU A 143 -10.11 -7.72 -35.30
N ALA A 144 -11.35 -8.12 -35.00
CA ALA A 144 -12.11 -9.05 -35.84
C ALA A 144 -12.41 -8.49 -37.24
N LYS A 145 -12.66 -7.18 -37.37
CA LYS A 145 -12.84 -6.52 -38.67
C LYS A 145 -11.54 -6.53 -39.49
N LEU A 146 -10.40 -6.30 -38.84
CA LEU A 146 -9.09 -6.34 -39.50
C LEU A 146 -8.79 -7.76 -40.01
N ASP A 147 -9.04 -8.79 -39.20
CA ASP A 147 -8.85 -10.19 -39.61
C ASP A 147 -9.75 -10.56 -40.80
N ALA A 148 -11.02 -10.19 -40.77
CA ALA A 148 -11.95 -10.43 -41.88
C ALA A 148 -11.52 -9.69 -43.17
N ALA A 149 -11.03 -8.46 -43.05
CA ALA A 149 -10.50 -7.70 -44.18
C ALA A 149 -9.22 -8.34 -44.77
N GLN A 150 -8.37 -8.93 -43.91
CA GLN A 150 -7.14 -9.61 -44.32
C GLN A 150 -7.45 -10.92 -45.07
N ILE A 151 -8.37 -11.73 -44.54
CA ILE A 151 -8.85 -12.96 -45.19
C ILE A 151 -9.49 -12.66 -46.55
N ASN A 152 -10.30 -11.59 -46.66
CA ASN A 152 -10.91 -11.18 -47.93
C ASN A 152 -9.88 -10.64 -48.95
N ARG A 153 -8.78 -10.00 -48.50
CA ARG A 153 -7.67 -9.63 -49.39
C ARG A 153 -6.90 -10.85 -49.88
N ASP A 154 -6.71 -11.86 -49.04
CA ASP A 154 -5.96 -13.07 -49.40
C ASP A 154 -6.77 -14.02 -50.31
N SER A 155 -8.10 -13.91 -50.31
CA SER A 155 -9.01 -14.69 -51.17
C SER A 155 -9.38 -14.01 -52.50
N SER A 156 -9.04 -12.74 -52.70
CA SER A 156 -9.21 -12.06 -53.99
C SER A 156 -8.19 -12.57 -55.04
N PRO A 157 -8.57 -12.83 -56.30
CA PRO A 157 -7.70 -13.52 -57.29
C PRO A 157 -6.35 -12.85 -57.60
N ALA A 158 -6.18 -11.56 -57.26
CA ALA A 158 -4.97 -10.79 -57.57
C ALA A 158 -3.76 -11.12 -56.65
N THR A 159 -3.99 -11.57 -55.42
CA THR A 159 -2.94 -11.91 -54.43
C THR A 159 -2.50 -13.37 -54.52
N ALA A 160 -3.39 -14.28 -54.92
CA ALA A 160 -3.02 -15.65 -55.30
C ALA A 160 -1.93 -15.67 -56.40
N ALA A 161 -2.02 -14.75 -57.37
CA ALA A 161 -1.02 -14.59 -58.42
C ALA A 161 0.35 -14.09 -57.90
N THR A 162 0.38 -13.34 -56.80
CA THR A 162 1.62 -12.79 -56.23
C THR A 162 2.29 -13.77 -55.26
N SER A 163 1.50 -14.53 -54.48
CA SER A 163 2.01 -15.59 -53.61
C SER A 163 2.54 -16.79 -54.42
N ALA A 164 1.88 -17.15 -55.52
CA ALA A 164 2.39 -18.15 -56.47
C ALA A 164 3.71 -17.71 -57.14
N LYS A 165 3.90 -16.41 -57.42
CA LYS A 165 5.16 -15.87 -57.95
C LYS A 165 6.30 -15.87 -56.92
N LYS A 166 6.00 -15.62 -55.64
CA LYS A 166 7.00 -15.58 -54.56
C LYS A 166 7.46 -16.97 -54.12
N SER A 167 6.60 -17.99 -54.23
CA SER A 167 6.98 -19.40 -54.01
C SER A 167 7.82 -19.97 -55.17
N ARG A 168 7.52 -19.61 -56.42
CA ARG A 168 8.27 -20.06 -57.62
C ARG A 168 9.65 -19.40 -57.82
N SER A 169 9.97 -18.37 -57.03
CA SER A 169 11.26 -17.66 -57.05
C SER A 169 12.27 -18.19 -56.03
N LYS A 170 11.90 -19.17 -55.19
CA LYS A 170 12.76 -19.79 -54.17
C LYS A 170 13.21 -21.21 -54.51
N ILE A 171 12.93 -21.70 -55.72
CA ILE A 171 13.49 -22.93 -56.30
C ILE A 171 14.57 -22.55 -57.30
#